data_AF-A0A2E8SQH9-F1
#
_entry.id   AF-A0A2E8SQH9-F1
#
_cell.length_a   1.000
_cell.length_b   1.000
_cell.length_c   1.000
_cell.angle_alpha   90.00
_cell.angle_beta   90.00
_cell.angle_gamma   90.00
#
_symmetry.space_group_name_H-M   'P 1'
#
loop_
_entity.id
_entity.type
_entity.pdbx_description
1 polymer ?
#
loop_
_entity_poly.entity_id
_entity_poly.type
_entity_poly.pdbx_seq_one_letter_code
_entity_poly.pdbx_strand_id
1 'polypeptide(L)'
;MLLLALLLTGNFQALGWIDAVPIKRPVFVGEPVLRKQIRIPNNTTTIPALKLNRRSKAEHFALKDGSIYFGKLAGFDAQKGFLWKHPYITPDLRVSPEHAQYIQLGQRETPANSRNHNCQITLANGDALSGELKSLSDGKLILSTWYGGELQLKQTALKTLVPGFTALKDLYQGPKSVRDWTFYDSSSGQYLKALAADATAEEVEKKSKKLNLSNGAWKLKDQTFEAQRSQARVGRNFENLPNSLRYDFNVHWTGYLNLYVNFLTDNFNSYSSGNAYCLRINTSYAYLYRYKVKNGAGNGRLVGSHVRINLNTLGNHARFSIRVDRKKNSIALFVNEKFIEHWDDAQNDPLPNESKGLMFTTMSSNPVTLSQIGLSEWNGKIPGGNNVTEQQGNQDFILFANEDSMSGKLIGIAEGKMTFETPFAKLPIPLENITRVNLAKSTTEPLPARTIRAVMRNGLGSISGELVRWEDGRISLKSPYFGEASFMDSIFQSIEFDSKPLETSRLRPPTTQSNPAPVRQQLRNIQLPQIELQQLER
;
A
#
# COMPACT_ATOMS: atom_id res chain seq x y z
N MET A 1 -41.90 -3.81 50.04
CA MET A 1 -42.65 -3.10 48.97
C MET A 1 -42.40 -3.85 47.67
N LEU A 2 -43.43 -4.16 46.88
CA LEU A 2 -43.36 -5.23 45.87
C LEU A 2 -44.40 -5.02 44.74
N LEU A 3 -43.97 -5.03 43.47
CA LEU A 3 -44.77 -5.27 42.24
C LEU A 3 -46.03 -4.35 42.01
N LEU A 4 -46.83 -4.46 40.92
CA LEU A 4 -46.55 -4.47 39.47
C LEU A 4 -47.88 -4.19 38.68
N ALA A 5 -47.78 -3.67 37.45
CA ALA A 5 -48.66 -3.97 36.29
C ALA A 5 -50.20 -3.71 36.26
N LEU A 6 -50.59 -2.94 35.22
CA LEU A 6 -51.67 -3.20 34.23
C LEU A 6 -53.18 -2.93 34.48
N LEU A 7 -53.77 -2.22 33.48
CA LEU A 7 -55.04 -2.46 32.75
C LEU A 7 -56.43 -1.89 33.16
N LEU A 8 -57.16 -1.51 32.08
CA LEU A 8 -58.60 -1.63 31.77
C LEU A 8 -59.68 -0.64 32.29
N THR A 9 -60.17 0.17 31.35
CA THR A 9 -61.60 0.37 30.97
C THR A 9 -61.69 0.32 29.42
N GLY A 10 -62.79 0.07 28.69
CA GLY A 10 -64.22 -0.01 29.01
C GLY A 10 -65.00 1.13 28.30
N ASN A 11 -66.10 0.97 27.55
CA ASN A 11 -66.94 -0.21 27.26
C ASN A 11 -67.77 -0.09 25.95
N PHE A 12 -68.15 -1.25 25.40
CA PHE A 12 -69.41 -1.65 24.71
C PHE A 12 -70.46 -0.62 24.23
N GLN A 13 -71.08 -0.94 23.07
CA GLN A 13 -72.49 -1.39 22.99
C GLN A 13 -72.69 -2.42 21.86
N ALA A 14 -73.77 -3.22 21.91
CA ALA A 14 -74.13 -4.26 20.93
C ALA A 14 -75.62 -4.66 21.07
N LEU A 15 -76.26 -5.16 20.00
CA LEU A 15 -77.24 -6.30 19.98
C LEU A 15 -77.71 -6.64 18.54
N GLY A 16 -78.28 -7.84 18.33
CA GLY A 16 -79.03 -8.26 17.12
C GLY A 16 -80.56 -8.08 17.27
N TRP A 17 -81.47 -8.69 16.48
CA TRP A 17 -81.34 -9.70 15.41
C TRP A 17 -81.97 -9.20 14.08
N ILE A 18 -82.91 -9.77 13.28
CA ILE A 18 -83.82 -10.96 13.26
C ILE A 18 -83.90 -11.49 11.79
N ASP A 19 -84.34 -12.74 11.59
CA ASP A 19 -84.43 -13.51 10.32
C ASP A 19 -85.49 -13.05 9.28
N ALA A 20 -85.30 -13.41 8.00
CA ALA A 20 -86.27 -14.17 7.15
C ALA A 20 -85.86 -14.33 5.65
N VAL A 21 -86.44 -15.34 4.97
CA VAL A 21 -86.33 -15.73 3.53
C VAL A 21 -87.76 -15.67 2.89
N PRO A 22 -88.10 -16.04 1.61
CA PRO A 22 -87.30 -16.43 0.41
C PRO A 22 -87.76 -15.93 -1.00
N ILE A 23 -86.79 -15.93 -1.95
CA ILE A 23 -86.84 -16.39 -3.39
C ILE A 23 -87.98 -15.98 -4.37
N LYS A 24 -87.60 -15.32 -5.49
CA LYS A 24 -87.93 -15.63 -6.93
C LYS A 24 -87.35 -14.51 -7.85
N ARG A 25 -86.78 -14.71 -9.05
CA ARG A 25 -86.66 -15.84 -10.04
C ARG A 25 -85.22 -15.89 -10.64
N PRO A 26 -84.83 -16.93 -11.42
CA PRO A 26 -83.43 -17.18 -11.82
C PRO A 26 -82.99 -16.54 -13.16
N VAL A 27 -81.67 -16.36 -13.33
CA VAL A 27 -80.99 -16.13 -14.61
C VAL A 27 -79.68 -16.94 -14.65
N PHE A 28 -79.33 -17.42 -15.84
CA PHE A 28 -78.22 -18.30 -16.23
C PHE A 28 -76.93 -18.33 -15.38
N VAL A 29 -76.44 -19.56 -15.16
CA VAL A 29 -75.07 -19.83 -14.68
C VAL A 29 -74.08 -19.70 -15.85
N GLY A 30 -73.11 -18.82 -15.69
CA GLY A 30 -71.83 -18.87 -16.39
C GLY A 30 -70.72 -18.73 -15.34
N GLU A 31 -69.76 -19.66 -15.31
CA GLU A 31 -68.72 -19.64 -14.28
C GLU A 31 -67.83 -18.39 -14.40
N PRO A 32 -67.50 -17.72 -13.28
CA PRO A 32 -66.65 -16.53 -13.32
C PRO A 32 -65.22 -16.94 -13.67
N VAL A 33 -64.83 -16.75 -14.94
CA VAL A 33 -63.45 -16.90 -15.40
C VAL A 33 -62.57 -15.88 -14.68
N LEU A 34 -62.02 -16.29 -13.54
CA LEU A 34 -60.99 -15.57 -12.81
C LEU A 34 -59.74 -15.48 -13.70
N ARG A 35 -59.67 -14.40 -14.48
CA ARG A 35 -58.41 -13.90 -15.06
C ARG A 35 -57.46 -13.65 -13.90
N LYS A 36 -56.66 -14.66 -13.55
CA LYS A 36 -55.44 -14.47 -12.77
C LYS A 36 -54.63 -13.41 -13.51
N GLN A 37 -54.61 -12.19 -12.98
CA GLN A 37 -53.63 -11.22 -13.42
C GLN A 37 -52.27 -11.84 -13.13
N ILE A 38 -51.60 -12.30 -14.19
CA ILE A 38 -50.19 -12.65 -14.12
C ILE A 38 -49.47 -11.33 -13.88
N ARG A 39 -49.31 -10.97 -12.60
CA ARG A 39 -48.18 -10.14 -12.18
C ARG A 39 -46.95 -10.91 -12.61
N ILE A 40 -46.44 -10.61 -13.80
CA ILE A 40 -45.05 -10.87 -14.13
C ILE A 40 -44.27 -10.13 -13.04
N PRO A 41 -43.59 -10.82 -12.11
CA PRO A 41 -42.70 -10.12 -11.22
C PRO A 41 -41.64 -9.47 -12.10
N ASN A 42 -41.27 -8.22 -11.83
CA ASN A 42 -40.09 -7.63 -12.44
C ASN A 42 -38.83 -8.29 -11.85
N ASN A 43 -38.64 -9.56 -12.22
CA ASN A 43 -37.40 -10.30 -12.11
C ASN A 43 -36.42 -9.79 -13.18
N THR A 44 -36.17 -8.48 -13.16
CA THR A 44 -34.80 -8.00 -12.91
C THR A 44 -34.33 -8.55 -11.56
N THR A 45 -34.24 -9.88 -11.47
CA THR A 45 -33.25 -10.54 -10.65
C THR A 45 -31.95 -10.10 -11.26
N THR A 46 -31.40 -9.00 -10.75
CA THR A 46 -29.99 -8.74 -10.91
C THR A 46 -29.31 -9.95 -10.32
N ILE A 47 -28.90 -10.90 -11.18
CA ILE A 47 -27.92 -11.92 -10.82
C ILE A 47 -26.84 -11.13 -10.09
N PRO A 48 -26.57 -11.40 -8.80
CA PRO A 48 -25.66 -10.57 -8.03
C PRO A 48 -24.28 -10.76 -8.65
N ALA A 49 -23.92 -9.85 -9.56
CA ALA A 49 -22.68 -9.90 -10.33
C ALA A 49 -21.57 -10.11 -9.31
N LEU A 50 -20.92 -11.28 -9.37
CA LEU A 50 -20.13 -11.85 -8.29
C LEU A 50 -19.08 -10.81 -7.88
N LYS A 51 -19.37 -10.05 -6.81
CA LYS A 51 -18.72 -8.76 -6.55
C LYS A 51 -17.24 -9.01 -6.36
N LEU A 52 -16.46 -8.72 -7.41
CA LEU A 52 -15.19 -9.36 -7.74
C LEU A 52 -14.30 -9.53 -6.50
N ASN A 53 -14.39 -10.71 -5.85
CA ASN A 53 -14.05 -10.80 -4.44
C ASN A 53 -12.56 -11.09 -4.23
N ARG A 54 -11.73 -10.16 -4.75
CA ARG A 54 -10.25 -10.06 -4.61
C ARG A 54 -9.76 -9.98 -3.16
N ARG A 55 -10.63 -10.25 -2.18
CA ARG A 55 -10.36 -10.36 -0.73
C ARG A 55 -10.21 -11.82 -0.28
N SER A 56 -10.55 -12.81 -1.11
CA SER A 56 -10.33 -14.21 -0.76
C SER A 56 -8.84 -14.53 -0.74
N LYS A 57 -8.34 -15.01 0.41
CA LYS A 57 -6.99 -15.59 0.54
C LYS A 57 -6.89 -17.00 -0.07
N ALA A 58 -8.01 -17.63 -0.40
CA ALA A 58 -8.02 -18.93 -1.07
C ALA A 58 -7.47 -18.78 -2.49
N GLU A 59 -6.71 -19.78 -2.93
CA GLU A 59 -6.10 -19.80 -4.25
C GLU A 59 -7.17 -19.95 -5.34
N HIS A 60 -7.15 -19.05 -6.32
CA HIS A 60 -8.15 -18.97 -7.39
C HIS A 60 -7.58 -18.32 -8.65
N PHE A 61 -8.13 -18.68 -9.80
CA PHE A 61 -7.99 -17.89 -11.03
C PHE A 61 -9.29 -17.18 -11.37
N ALA A 62 -9.17 -16.05 -12.05
CA ALA A 62 -10.26 -15.33 -12.67
C ALA A 62 -10.03 -15.24 -14.17
N LEU A 63 -11.07 -15.52 -14.95
CA LEU A 63 -11.09 -15.41 -16.41
C LEU A 63 -11.54 -14.00 -16.85
N LYS A 64 -11.30 -13.67 -18.13
CA LYS A 64 -11.60 -12.36 -18.72
C LYS A 64 -13.09 -12.03 -18.81
N ASP A 65 -13.97 -13.02 -18.73
CA ASP A 65 -15.43 -12.88 -18.62
C ASP A 65 -15.89 -12.50 -17.20
N GLY A 66 -15.00 -12.58 -16.20
CA GLY A 66 -15.29 -12.37 -14.78
C GLY A 66 -15.57 -13.65 -13.98
N SER A 67 -15.54 -14.84 -14.62
CA SER A 67 -15.71 -16.13 -13.93
C SER A 67 -14.53 -16.43 -13.00
N ILE A 68 -14.80 -16.92 -11.79
CA ILE A 68 -13.79 -17.21 -10.75
C ILE A 68 -13.84 -18.68 -10.36
N TYR A 69 -12.68 -19.33 -10.33
CA TYR A 69 -12.54 -20.74 -10.00
C TYR A 69 -11.51 -20.94 -8.90
N PHE A 70 -11.93 -21.56 -7.79
CA PHE A 70 -11.06 -21.87 -6.65
C PHE A 70 -10.31 -23.20 -6.85
N GLY A 71 -9.26 -23.43 -6.08
CA GLY A 71 -8.48 -24.68 -6.09
C GLY A 71 -7.04 -24.45 -5.69
N LYS A 72 -6.09 -25.06 -6.40
CA LYS A 72 -4.65 -24.83 -6.30
C LYS A 72 -3.99 -24.88 -7.67
N LEU A 73 -3.04 -23.99 -7.93
CA LEU A 73 -2.17 -24.13 -9.09
C LEU A 73 -1.18 -25.28 -8.85
N ALA A 74 -1.10 -26.20 -9.81
CA ALA A 74 -0.16 -27.32 -9.80
C ALA A 74 1.04 -27.12 -10.75
N GLY A 75 0.91 -26.22 -11.74
CA GLY A 75 2.01 -25.86 -12.64
C GLY A 75 1.52 -25.22 -13.95
N PHE A 76 2.46 -24.97 -14.86
CA PHE A 76 2.24 -24.38 -16.19
C PHE A 76 3.15 -25.04 -17.23
N ASP A 77 2.55 -25.35 -18.38
CA ASP A 77 3.19 -25.85 -19.59
C ASP A 77 2.79 -24.91 -20.74
N ALA A 78 3.75 -24.43 -21.53
CA ALA A 78 3.51 -23.42 -22.57
C ALA A 78 2.56 -23.86 -23.70
N GLN A 79 2.39 -25.16 -23.91
CA GLN A 79 1.47 -25.72 -24.92
C GLN A 79 0.11 -26.09 -24.31
N LYS A 80 0.09 -26.52 -23.04
CA LYS A 80 -1.10 -27.08 -22.36
C LYS A 80 -1.77 -26.11 -21.39
N GLY A 81 -1.18 -24.93 -21.16
CA GLY A 81 -1.65 -23.96 -20.18
C GLY A 81 -1.45 -24.41 -18.73
N PHE A 82 -2.12 -23.71 -17.81
CA PHE A 82 -2.03 -23.99 -16.38
C PHE A 82 -2.72 -25.31 -16.03
N LEU A 83 -2.10 -26.09 -15.14
CA LEU A 83 -2.70 -27.27 -14.50
C LEU A 83 -3.30 -26.86 -13.16
N TRP A 84 -4.61 -27.04 -12.99
CA TRP A 84 -5.35 -26.55 -11.83
C TRP A 84 -6.07 -27.68 -11.09
N LYS A 85 -5.71 -27.87 -9.82
CA LYS A 85 -6.25 -28.92 -8.94
C LYS A 85 -7.43 -28.40 -8.15
N HIS A 86 -8.55 -29.13 -8.16
CA HIS A 86 -9.73 -28.84 -7.36
C HIS A 86 -10.06 -30.04 -6.45
N PRO A 87 -10.38 -29.87 -5.16
CA PRO A 87 -10.57 -31.00 -4.23
C PRO A 87 -11.67 -31.99 -4.60
N TYR A 88 -12.61 -31.59 -5.46
CA TYR A 88 -13.82 -32.36 -5.80
C TYR A 88 -14.09 -32.48 -7.31
N ILE A 89 -13.12 -32.16 -8.17
CA ILE A 89 -13.24 -32.35 -9.63
C ILE A 89 -12.02 -33.12 -10.12
N THR A 90 -12.26 -34.21 -10.86
CA THR A 90 -11.25 -34.99 -11.57
C THR A 90 -11.71 -35.20 -13.02
N PRO A 91 -10.81 -35.21 -14.02
CA PRO A 91 -9.37 -34.94 -13.93
C PRO A 91 -9.06 -33.47 -13.57
N ASP A 92 -7.78 -33.19 -13.29
CA ASP A 92 -7.26 -31.84 -13.09
C ASP A 92 -7.62 -30.93 -14.29
N LEU A 93 -8.01 -29.69 -14.00
CA LEU A 93 -8.44 -28.74 -15.04
C LEU A 93 -7.24 -28.16 -15.79
N ARG A 94 -7.42 -27.90 -17.09
CA ARG A 94 -6.47 -27.12 -17.91
C ARG A 94 -7.05 -25.75 -18.24
N VAL A 95 -6.27 -24.70 -18.00
CA VAL A 95 -6.70 -23.30 -18.17
C VAL A 95 -5.83 -22.61 -19.21
N SER A 96 -6.45 -22.11 -20.28
CA SER A 96 -5.77 -21.32 -21.32
C SER A 96 -5.29 -19.98 -20.74
N PRO A 97 -3.99 -19.62 -20.87
CA PRO A 97 -3.46 -18.33 -20.42
C PRO A 97 -4.10 -17.14 -21.13
N GLU A 98 -4.57 -17.35 -22.37
CA GLU A 98 -5.22 -16.31 -23.19
C GLU A 98 -6.56 -15.87 -22.61
N HIS A 99 -7.20 -16.72 -21.80
CA HIS A 99 -8.51 -16.47 -21.19
C HIS A 99 -8.40 -16.08 -19.72
N ALA A 100 -7.24 -16.31 -19.09
CA ALA A 100 -6.94 -15.83 -17.75
C ALA A 100 -6.84 -14.29 -17.72
N GLN A 101 -7.38 -13.70 -16.65
CA GLN A 101 -7.16 -12.29 -16.29
C GLN A 101 -6.21 -12.20 -15.08
N TYR A 102 -6.34 -13.12 -14.12
CA TYR A 102 -5.67 -13.03 -12.83
C TYR A 102 -5.56 -14.39 -12.16
N ILE A 103 -4.47 -14.64 -11.42
CA ILE A 103 -4.35 -15.75 -10.46
C ILE A 103 -4.00 -15.17 -9.08
N GLN A 104 -4.82 -15.42 -8.07
CA GLN A 104 -4.47 -15.25 -6.67
C GLN A 104 -3.81 -16.54 -6.17
N LEU A 105 -2.55 -16.45 -5.74
CA LEU A 105 -1.82 -17.59 -5.22
C LEU A 105 -2.03 -17.73 -3.71
N GLY A 106 -2.27 -18.95 -3.23
CA GLY A 106 -2.32 -19.26 -1.80
C GLY A 106 -0.95 -19.08 -1.16
N GLN A 107 -0.90 -18.87 0.16
CA GLN A 107 0.39 -18.76 0.85
C GLN A 107 1.06 -20.14 0.86
N ARG A 108 2.22 -20.22 0.22
CA ARG A 108 3.14 -21.37 0.26
C ARG A 108 4.21 -21.12 1.33
N GLU A 109 4.94 -22.17 1.71
CA GLU A 109 6.08 -22.03 2.63
C GLU A 109 7.28 -21.40 1.92
N THR A 110 8.00 -20.54 2.64
CA THR A 110 9.28 -19.98 2.20
C THR A 110 10.42 -20.74 2.88
N PRO A 111 11.58 -20.94 2.20
CA PRO A 111 12.72 -21.62 2.80
C PRO A 111 13.27 -20.89 4.02
N ALA A 112 13.95 -21.61 4.92
CA ALA A 112 14.48 -21.06 6.17
C ALA A 112 15.57 -19.98 6.00
N ASN A 113 16.14 -19.83 4.80
CA ASN A 113 17.07 -18.74 4.45
C ASN A 113 16.35 -17.45 3.96
N SER A 114 15.02 -17.45 3.91
CA SER A 114 14.19 -16.29 3.58
C SER A 114 14.52 -15.10 4.48
N ARG A 115 14.84 -13.96 3.85
CA ARG A 115 15.22 -12.72 4.55
C ARG A 115 14.78 -11.47 3.81
N ASN A 116 14.67 -10.37 4.56
CA ASN A 116 14.69 -9.03 3.99
C ASN A 116 16.06 -8.80 3.31
N HIS A 117 16.02 -8.14 2.16
CA HIS A 117 17.20 -7.75 1.38
C HIS A 117 17.32 -6.22 1.38
N ASN A 118 18.53 -5.70 1.56
CA ASN A 118 18.72 -4.26 1.73
C ASN A 118 18.78 -3.49 0.40
N CYS A 119 19.34 -4.08 -0.66
CA CYS A 119 19.38 -3.43 -1.97
C CYS A 119 18.01 -3.53 -2.64
N GLN A 120 17.51 -2.40 -3.13
CA GLN A 120 16.27 -2.31 -3.90
C GLN A 120 16.56 -1.72 -5.30
N ILE A 121 16.03 -2.37 -6.33
CA ILE A 121 16.15 -1.95 -7.73
C ILE A 121 14.76 -1.74 -8.30
N THR A 122 14.58 -0.64 -9.04
CA THR A 122 13.40 -0.42 -9.88
C THR A 122 13.84 -0.36 -11.34
N LEU A 123 13.12 -1.08 -12.20
CA LEU A 123 13.37 -1.16 -13.64
C LEU A 123 12.59 -0.08 -14.43
N ALA A 124 12.95 0.11 -15.70
CA ALA A 124 12.35 1.12 -16.58
C ALA A 124 10.82 0.97 -16.74
N ASN A 125 10.31 -0.27 -16.74
CA ASN A 125 8.87 -0.58 -16.78
C ASN A 125 8.13 -0.42 -15.42
N GLY A 126 8.85 -0.12 -14.34
CA GLY A 126 8.29 0.01 -12.98
C GLY A 126 8.26 -1.29 -12.17
N ASP A 127 8.79 -2.39 -12.66
CA ASP A 127 9.04 -3.58 -11.84
C ASP A 127 10.12 -3.32 -10.79
N ALA A 128 10.07 -4.09 -9.70
CA ALA A 128 10.96 -3.90 -8.56
C ALA A 128 11.52 -5.24 -8.05
N LEU A 129 12.79 -5.25 -7.72
CA LEU A 129 13.55 -6.41 -7.23
C LEU A 129 14.33 -6.03 -5.97
N SER A 130 14.36 -6.94 -5.00
CA SER A 130 15.13 -6.78 -3.75
C SER A 130 16.15 -7.91 -3.61
N GLY A 131 17.41 -7.60 -3.32
CA GLY A 131 18.50 -8.59 -3.27
C GLY A 131 19.76 -8.12 -2.51
N GLU A 132 20.84 -8.89 -2.59
CA GLU A 132 22.19 -8.42 -2.27
C GLU A 132 22.85 -7.93 -3.56
N LEU A 133 23.31 -6.68 -3.59
CA LEU A 133 24.10 -6.15 -4.71
C LEU A 133 25.49 -6.80 -4.70
N LYS A 134 25.89 -7.43 -5.81
CA LYS A 134 27.22 -8.07 -5.94
C LYS A 134 28.20 -7.21 -6.73
N SER A 135 27.80 -6.81 -7.93
CA SER A 135 28.66 -6.07 -8.86
C SER A 135 27.87 -5.39 -9.97
N LEU A 136 28.55 -4.52 -10.71
CA LEU A 136 28.16 -4.02 -12.02
C LEU A 136 29.42 -3.94 -12.89
N SER A 137 29.46 -4.67 -13.99
CA SER A 137 30.49 -4.57 -15.03
C SER A 137 29.86 -4.76 -16.40
N ASP A 138 30.46 -4.20 -17.45
CA ASP A 138 30.09 -4.48 -18.85
C ASP A 138 28.59 -4.29 -19.19
N GLY A 139 27.95 -3.34 -18.51
CA GLY A 139 26.50 -3.07 -18.63
C GLY A 139 25.59 -4.12 -17.98
N LYS A 140 26.09 -4.96 -17.08
CA LYS A 140 25.35 -6.01 -16.35
C LYS A 140 25.51 -5.85 -14.83
N LEU A 141 24.40 -5.66 -14.12
CA LEU A 141 24.35 -5.68 -12.66
C LEU A 141 24.04 -7.10 -12.17
N ILE A 142 24.81 -7.59 -11.20
CA ILE A 142 24.58 -8.90 -10.56
C ILE A 142 23.87 -8.68 -9.21
N LEU A 143 22.68 -9.25 -9.08
CA LEU A 143 21.84 -9.18 -7.87
C LEU A 143 21.59 -10.59 -7.32
N SER A 144 22.11 -10.89 -6.14
CA SER A 144 21.99 -12.20 -5.50
C SER A 144 20.75 -12.26 -4.62
N THR A 145 19.85 -13.22 -4.85
CA THR A 145 18.54 -13.31 -4.20
C THR A 145 18.29 -14.71 -3.64
N TRP A 146 17.66 -14.82 -2.46
CA TRP A 146 17.35 -16.14 -1.88
C TRP A 146 16.27 -16.91 -2.66
N TYR A 147 15.46 -16.22 -3.46
CA TYR A 147 14.32 -16.77 -4.22
C TYR A 147 14.64 -17.05 -5.70
N GLY A 148 15.49 -16.24 -6.33
CA GLY A 148 15.84 -16.34 -7.76
C GLY A 148 17.29 -16.76 -8.05
N GLY A 149 18.15 -16.91 -7.02
CA GLY A 149 19.59 -17.08 -7.22
C GLY A 149 20.24 -15.76 -7.66
N GLU A 150 21.30 -15.83 -8.47
CA GLU A 150 21.98 -14.64 -8.99
C GLU A 150 21.35 -14.19 -10.32
N LEU A 151 20.73 -13.01 -10.29
CA LEU A 151 20.05 -12.39 -11.42
C LEU A 151 21.00 -11.43 -12.14
N GLN A 152 21.07 -11.52 -13.47
CA GLN A 152 21.81 -10.57 -14.31
C GLN A 152 20.84 -9.53 -14.89
N LEU A 153 20.93 -8.28 -14.43
CA LEU A 153 20.08 -7.19 -14.91
C LEU A 153 20.87 -6.30 -15.89
N LYS A 154 20.28 -5.92 -17.03
CA LYS A 154 20.90 -4.90 -17.91
C LYS A 154 21.01 -3.56 -17.16
N GLN A 155 22.16 -2.89 -17.21
CA GLN A 155 22.32 -1.56 -16.63
C GLN A 155 21.33 -0.54 -17.24
N THR A 156 21.08 -0.64 -18.55
CA THR A 156 20.10 0.18 -19.27
C THR A 156 18.65 -0.14 -18.91
N ALA A 157 18.37 -1.25 -18.22
CA ALA A 157 17.05 -1.54 -17.66
C ALA A 157 16.80 -0.85 -16.32
N LEU A 158 17.87 -0.46 -15.61
CA LEU A 158 17.76 0.15 -14.28
C LEU A 158 17.20 1.56 -14.42
N LYS A 159 16.21 1.88 -13.57
CA LYS A 159 15.68 3.24 -13.39
C LYS A 159 16.21 3.85 -12.09
N THR A 160 16.14 3.08 -11.00
CA THR A 160 16.71 3.46 -9.71
C THR A 160 17.41 2.29 -9.03
N LEU A 161 18.52 2.57 -8.35
CA LEU A 161 19.25 1.64 -7.48
C LEU A 161 19.38 2.27 -6.09
N VAL A 162 18.87 1.59 -5.06
CA VAL A 162 19.12 1.89 -3.64
C VAL A 162 20.09 0.79 -3.15
N PRO A 163 21.39 1.08 -2.93
CA PRO A 163 22.37 0.04 -2.64
C PRO A 163 22.12 -0.77 -1.36
N GLY A 164 21.42 -0.19 -0.37
CA GLY A 164 21.10 -0.86 0.90
C GLY A 164 22.23 -0.89 1.92
N PHE A 165 23.38 -0.29 1.60
CA PHE A 165 24.46 -0.02 2.52
C PHE A 165 24.36 1.45 2.95
N THR A 166 24.51 1.74 4.24
CA THR A 166 24.53 3.12 4.73
C THR A 166 25.54 3.26 5.86
N ALA A 167 26.37 4.30 5.79
CA ALA A 167 27.32 4.67 6.84
C ALA A 167 26.64 5.40 8.01
N LEU A 168 25.33 5.65 7.90
CA LEU A 168 24.52 6.14 9.01
C LEU A 168 24.52 5.11 10.14
N LYS A 169 24.64 5.61 11.37
CA LYS A 169 24.68 4.76 12.57
C LYS A 169 23.30 4.19 12.84
N ASP A 170 23.10 2.94 12.42
CA ASP A 170 21.90 2.16 12.72
C ASP A 170 21.72 1.96 14.23
N LEU A 171 20.57 2.40 14.73
CA LEU A 171 20.11 2.23 16.10
C LEU A 171 19.10 1.07 16.20
N TYR A 172 18.41 0.77 15.10
CA TYR A 172 17.51 -0.39 14.98
C TYR A 172 17.33 -0.83 13.53
N GLN A 173 17.21 -2.15 13.32
CA GLN A 173 16.73 -2.76 12.08
C GLN A 173 15.82 -3.96 12.41
N GLY A 174 14.62 -4.01 11.83
CA GLY A 174 13.66 -5.10 12.05
C GLY A 174 12.38 -5.00 11.21
N PRO A 175 11.24 -5.57 11.67
CA PRO A 175 11.04 -6.30 12.93
C PRO A 175 11.61 -7.72 12.90
N LYS A 176 12.42 -8.09 13.91
CA LYS A 176 13.03 -9.44 14.04
C LYS A 176 12.30 -10.36 15.04
N SER A 177 11.55 -9.81 15.98
CA SER A 177 10.85 -10.54 17.05
C SER A 177 9.69 -9.71 17.59
N VAL A 178 8.70 -10.37 18.20
CA VAL A 178 7.58 -9.71 18.89
C VAL A 178 7.94 -9.22 20.30
N ARG A 179 9.11 -9.58 20.86
CA ARG A 179 9.50 -9.30 22.26
C ARG A 179 9.25 -7.85 22.66
N ASP A 180 10.01 -6.92 22.09
CA ASP A 180 10.08 -5.51 22.49
C ASP A 180 9.02 -4.61 21.81
N TRP A 181 8.06 -5.21 21.09
CA TRP A 181 6.94 -4.51 20.44
C TRP A 181 5.66 -4.60 21.28
N THR A 182 4.97 -3.48 21.44
CA THR A 182 3.61 -3.40 22.02
C THR A 182 2.57 -3.45 20.89
N PHE A 183 1.53 -4.27 21.06
CA PHE A 183 0.45 -4.42 20.10
C PHE A 183 -0.90 -4.07 20.75
N TYR A 184 -1.82 -3.50 19.96
CA TYR A 184 -3.22 -3.33 20.32
C TYR A 184 -4.11 -4.14 19.38
N ASP A 185 -4.89 -5.05 19.96
CA ASP A 185 -5.92 -5.78 19.27
C ASP A 185 -7.22 -4.97 19.19
N SER A 186 -7.46 -4.39 18.02
CA SER A 186 -8.68 -3.62 17.74
C SER A 186 -9.99 -4.42 17.85
N SER A 187 -9.93 -5.76 17.82
CA SER A 187 -11.10 -6.65 17.87
C SER A 187 -11.52 -7.03 19.28
N SER A 188 -10.58 -7.05 20.23
CA SER A 188 -10.82 -7.40 21.65
C SER A 188 -10.55 -6.25 22.63
N GLY A 189 -9.97 -5.14 22.16
CA GLY A 189 -9.50 -4.03 23.01
C GLY A 189 -8.23 -4.37 23.81
N GLN A 190 -7.63 -5.53 23.59
CA GLN A 190 -6.54 -6.02 24.41
C GLN A 190 -5.17 -5.46 24.00
N TYR A 191 -4.37 -5.08 25.00
CA TYR A 191 -2.97 -4.73 24.83
C TYR A 191 -2.06 -5.92 25.09
N LEU A 192 -1.04 -6.07 24.25
CA LEU A 192 0.05 -7.02 24.39
C LEU A 192 1.36 -6.21 24.46
N LYS A 193 1.72 -5.80 25.68
CA LYS A 193 2.91 -4.97 25.97
C LYS A 193 4.20 -5.61 25.48
N ALA A 194 5.23 -4.80 25.27
CA ALA A 194 6.61 -5.27 25.22
C ALA A 194 6.93 -6.17 26.43
N LEU A 195 7.72 -7.22 26.21
CA LEU A 195 8.26 -8.08 27.27
C LEU A 195 9.53 -7.42 27.85
N ALA A 196 9.98 -7.91 29.01
CA ALA A 196 11.26 -7.49 29.59
C ALA A 196 12.45 -7.98 28.75
N ALA A 197 13.63 -7.40 28.96
CA ALA A 197 14.83 -7.67 28.15
C ALA A 197 15.38 -9.10 28.35
N ASP A 198 15.21 -9.62 29.57
CA ASP A 198 15.53 -10.96 30.05
C ASP A 198 14.46 -12.03 29.71
N ALA A 199 13.31 -11.63 29.15
CA ALA A 199 12.18 -12.53 28.89
C ALA A 199 12.56 -13.73 28.00
N THR A 200 12.18 -14.91 28.45
CA THR A 200 12.57 -16.21 27.92
C THR A 200 12.06 -16.45 26.48
N ALA A 201 12.65 -17.43 25.79
CA ALA A 201 12.16 -17.88 24.48
C ALA A 201 10.70 -18.36 24.55
N GLU A 202 10.30 -19.02 25.63
CA GLU A 202 8.93 -19.48 25.84
C GLU A 202 7.93 -18.33 25.98
N GLU A 203 8.29 -17.24 26.65
CA GLU A 203 7.43 -16.05 26.77
C GLU A 203 7.28 -15.31 25.43
N VAL A 204 8.37 -15.21 24.65
CA VAL A 204 8.31 -14.66 23.28
C VAL A 204 7.40 -15.51 22.42
N GLU A 205 7.49 -16.84 22.50
CA GLU A 205 6.65 -17.74 21.70
C GLU A 205 5.19 -17.77 22.19
N LYS A 206 4.95 -17.70 23.50
CA LYS A 206 3.61 -17.55 24.09
C LYS A 206 2.94 -16.25 23.63
N LYS A 207 3.71 -15.16 23.51
CA LYS A 207 3.26 -13.89 22.92
C LYS A 207 3.01 -14.02 21.41
N SER A 208 3.88 -14.70 20.68
CA SER A 208 3.74 -15.00 19.24
C SER A 208 2.45 -15.78 18.94
N LYS A 209 2.23 -16.90 19.63
CA LYS A 209 0.99 -17.70 19.57
C LYS A 209 -0.25 -16.85 19.86
N LYS A 210 -0.22 -16.00 20.89
CA LYS A 210 -1.34 -15.13 21.24
C LYS A 210 -1.63 -14.04 20.19
N LEU A 211 -0.60 -13.48 19.54
CA LEU A 211 -0.76 -12.58 18.40
C LEU A 211 -1.35 -13.31 17.18
N ASN A 212 -0.89 -14.54 16.91
CA ASN A 212 -1.37 -15.35 15.80
C ASN A 212 -2.86 -15.73 15.93
N LEU A 213 -3.38 -15.85 17.16
CA LEU A 213 -4.81 -16.06 17.45
C LEU A 213 -5.66 -14.77 17.45
N SER A 214 -5.05 -13.57 17.41
CA SER A 214 -5.81 -12.31 17.39
C SER A 214 -6.53 -12.07 16.07
N ASN A 215 -7.71 -11.43 16.12
CA ASN A 215 -8.48 -11.03 14.94
C ASN A 215 -8.39 -9.51 14.62
N GLY A 216 -7.57 -8.76 15.36
CA GLY A 216 -7.50 -7.30 15.21
C GLY A 216 -6.21 -6.62 15.63
N ALA A 217 -5.17 -7.38 16.00
CA ALA A 217 -3.79 -6.88 16.14
C ALA A 217 -3.00 -6.99 14.82
N TRP A 218 -1.83 -6.35 14.77
CA TRP A 218 -0.80 -6.71 13.79
C TRP A 218 -0.15 -8.04 14.17
N LYS A 219 0.25 -8.84 13.18
CA LYS A 219 0.94 -10.13 13.37
C LYS A 219 2.34 -10.07 12.75
N LEU A 220 3.34 -10.67 13.38
CA LEU A 220 4.69 -10.80 12.80
C LEU A 220 4.79 -12.11 12.02
N LYS A 221 5.15 -12.02 10.74
CA LYS A 221 5.49 -13.16 9.89
C LYS A 221 6.64 -12.76 8.97
N ASP A 222 7.65 -13.62 8.81
CA ASP A 222 8.74 -13.45 7.84
C ASP A 222 9.37 -12.03 7.85
N GLN A 223 9.72 -11.56 9.07
CA GLN A 223 10.24 -10.21 9.36
C GLN A 223 9.38 -9.05 8.83
N THR A 224 8.06 -9.26 8.74
CA THR A 224 7.04 -8.33 8.24
C THR A 224 5.86 -8.30 9.22
N PHE A 225 5.33 -7.12 9.56
CA PHE A 225 4.07 -7.00 10.26
C PHE A 225 2.89 -6.97 9.28
N GLU A 226 1.88 -7.82 9.46
CA GLU A 226 0.62 -7.80 8.71
C GLU A 226 -0.53 -7.25 9.57
N ALA A 227 -1.38 -6.36 9.04
CA ALA A 227 -2.68 -6.03 9.63
C ALA A 227 -3.80 -5.91 8.59
N GLN A 228 -5.02 -6.24 8.99
CA GLN A 228 -6.19 -6.35 8.10
C GLN A 228 -7.47 -5.73 8.71
N ARG A 229 -7.34 -4.89 9.75
CA ARG A 229 -8.46 -4.32 10.50
C ARG A 229 -8.13 -2.91 11.01
N SER A 230 -9.04 -1.95 10.80
CA SER A 230 -8.87 -0.57 11.29
C SER A 230 -8.71 -0.53 12.81
N GLN A 231 -7.94 0.46 13.29
CA GLN A 231 -7.48 0.66 14.67
C GLN A 231 -6.46 -0.37 15.19
N ALA A 232 -6.01 -1.35 14.42
CA ALA A 232 -4.89 -2.20 14.83
C ALA A 232 -3.61 -1.36 15.01
N ARG A 233 -2.91 -1.51 16.15
CA ARG A 233 -1.68 -0.75 16.43
C ARG A 233 -0.50 -1.67 16.75
N VAL A 234 0.69 -1.26 16.33
CA VAL A 234 1.97 -1.89 16.67
C VAL A 234 3.01 -0.80 16.88
N GLY A 235 3.74 -0.84 18.00
CA GLY A 235 4.71 0.20 18.35
C GLY A 235 5.83 -0.29 19.25
N ARG A 236 6.97 0.39 19.19
CA ARG A 236 8.21 0.08 19.88
C ARG A 236 8.72 1.33 20.58
N ASN A 237 9.24 1.18 21.80
CA ASN A 237 10.01 2.24 22.44
C ASN A 237 11.49 2.09 22.10
N PHE A 238 12.21 3.21 22.01
CA PHE A 238 13.65 3.22 21.78
C PHE A 238 14.39 3.88 22.94
N GLU A 239 15.64 3.45 23.14
CA GLU A 239 16.56 4.08 24.07
C GLU A 239 17.45 5.08 23.33
N ASN A 240 17.97 6.08 24.06
CA ASN A 240 19.07 6.96 23.63
C ASN A 240 18.95 7.54 22.21
N LEU A 241 17.76 8.06 21.87
CA LEU A 241 17.52 8.77 20.62
C LEU A 241 18.45 9.99 20.47
N PRO A 242 19.26 10.09 19.39
CA PRO A 242 20.04 11.29 19.08
C PRO A 242 19.14 12.46 18.65
N ASN A 243 19.75 13.63 18.43
CA ASN A 243 19.04 14.84 18.00
C ASN A 243 18.49 14.70 16.57
N SER A 244 19.24 14.06 15.69
CA SER A 244 18.91 13.86 14.28
C SER A 244 18.50 12.41 14.06
N LEU A 245 17.22 12.15 13.78
CA LEU A 245 16.66 10.80 13.60
C LEU A 245 16.14 10.56 12.18
N ARG A 246 16.47 9.41 11.60
CA ARG A 246 15.89 8.90 10.35
C ARG A 246 15.11 7.62 10.67
N TYR A 247 13.81 7.61 10.44
CA TYR A 247 12.94 6.44 10.51
C TYR A 247 12.64 5.96 9.09
N ASP A 248 13.06 4.73 8.76
CA ASP A 248 12.73 4.09 7.48
C ASP A 248 11.72 2.96 7.69
N PHE A 249 10.81 2.76 6.73
CA PHE A 249 9.94 1.58 6.68
C PHE A 249 9.35 1.36 5.29
N ASN A 250 9.26 0.11 4.85
CA ASN A 250 8.53 -0.28 3.65
C ASN A 250 7.05 -0.51 4.00
N VAL A 251 6.15 0.02 3.18
CA VAL A 251 4.70 -0.21 3.27
C VAL A 251 4.23 -0.82 1.96
N HIS A 252 3.54 -1.96 2.03
CA HIS A 252 2.72 -2.48 0.93
C HIS A 252 1.27 -2.57 1.40
N TRP A 253 0.33 -2.29 0.49
CA TRP A 253 -1.09 -2.19 0.83
C TRP A 253 -1.99 -2.73 -0.29
N THR A 254 -3.28 -2.82 -0.02
CA THR A 254 -4.30 -3.22 -1.01
C THR A 254 -5.39 -2.17 -1.08
N GLY A 255 -5.77 -1.75 -2.30
CA GLY A 255 -6.75 -0.68 -2.49
C GLY A 255 -6.30 0.65 -1.88
N TYR A 256 -7.11 1.22 -0.99
CA TYR A 256 -6.84 2.52 -0.36
C TYR A 256 -5.98 2.37 0.90
N LEU A 257 -4.85 3.08 0.95
CA LEU A 257 -4.00 3.20 2.13
C LEU A 257 -4.57 4.26 3.08
N ASN A 258 -4.59 3.97 4.38
CA ASN A 258 -4.78 4.96 5.44
C ASN A 258 -4.01 4.51 6.67
N LEU A 259 -2.80 5.05 6.86
CA LEU A 259 -1.80 4.64 7.85
C LEU A 259 -1.35 5.87 8.64
N TYR A 260 -1.45 5.81 9.97
CA TYR A 260 -0.92 6.83 10.86
C TYR A 260 0.39 6.33 11.48
N VAL A 261 1.43 7.14 11.41
CA VAL A 261 2.77 6.86 11.92
C VAL A 261 3.07 7.89 13.02
N ASN A 262 2.92 7.46 14.27
CA ASN A 262 3.29 8.25 15.43
C ASN A 262 4.77 8.04 15.73
N PHE A 263 5.57 9.10 15.74
CA PHE A 263 6.99 9.06 16.04
C PHE A 263 7.31 10.11 17.12
N LEU A 264 8.34 9.82 17.92
CA LEU A 264 8.55 10.46 19.22
C LEU A 264 7.29 10.41 20.09
N THR A 265 6.62 9.24 20.14
CA THR A 265 5.41 9.05 20.95
C THR A 265 5.75 8.53 22.36
N ASP A 266 5.08 9.06 23.37
CA ASP A 266 5.08 8.50 24.74
C ASP A 266 3.99 7.42 24.93
N ASN A 267 3.07 7.30 23.97
CA ASN A 267 1.84 6.52 24.10
C ASN A 267 1.67 5.52 22.95
N PHE A 268 1.37 4.26 23.30
CA PHE A 268 1.04 3.16 22.36
C PHE A 268 -0.46 2.78 22.38
N ASN A 269 -1.24 3.38 23.29
CA ASN A 269 -2.65 3.10 23.48
C ASN A 269 -3.53 3.90 22.51
N SER A 270 -3.10 5.11 22.15
CA SER A 270 -3.83 6.03 21.27
C SER A 270 -2.88 6.79 20.35
N TYR A 271 -3.26 6.97 19.09
CA TYR A 271 -2.53 7.81 18.13
C TYR A 271 -2.69 9.32 18.41
N SER A 272 -3.63 9.70 19.28
CA SER A 272 -4.03 11.09 19.54
C SER A 272 -3.99 11.52 20.99
N SER A 273 -3.91 10.57 21.94
CA SER A 273 -4.01 10.83 23.39
C SER A 273 -2.65 10.78 24.11
N GLY A 274 -1.58 11.16 23.42
CA GLY A 274 -0.20 11.20 23.92
C GLY A 274 0.56 12.41 23.39
N ASN A 275 1.82 12.55 23.78
CA ASN A 275 2.74 13.55 23.23
C ASN A 275 3.55 12.89 22.10
N ALA A 276 3.28 13.32 20.86
CA ALA A 276 3.86 12.73 19.66
C ALA A 276 3.84 13.70 18.47
N TYR A 277 4.67 13.45 17.47
CA TYR A 277 4.31 13.78 16.10
C TYR A 277 3.57 12.59 15.48
N CYS A 278 2.62 12.85 14.58
CA CYS A 278 1.81 11.84 13.90
C CYS A 278 1.72 12.20 12.41
N LEU A 279 2.48 11.49 11.58
CA LEU A 279 2.37 11.58 10.13
C LEU A 279 1.19 10.69 9.70
N ARG A 280 0.13 11.30 9.18
CA ARG A 280 -1.02 10.60 8.61
C ARG A 280 -0.82 10.48 7.10
N ILE A 281 -0.70 9.26 6.59
CA ILE A 281 -0.50 8.95 5.18
C ILE A 281 -1.79 8.31 4.65
N ASN A 282 -2.31 8.82 3.54
CA ASN A 282 -3.26 8.10 2.71
C ASN A 282 -2.80 8.08 1.23
N THR A 283 -3.54 7.38 0.38
CA THR A 283 -3.19 7.23 -1.06
C THR A 283 -2.93 8.56 -1.80
N SER A 284 -3.54 9.67 -1.37
CA SER A 284 -3.54 10.97 -2.07
C SER A 284 -2.92 12.13 -1.29
N TYR A 285 -2.73 12.00 0.03
CA TYR A 285 -2.23 13.09 0.90
C TYR A 285 -1.40 12.57 2.07
N ALA A 286 -0.44 13.40 2.52
CA ALA A 286 0.18 13.27 3.83
C ALA A 286 -0.04 14.54 4.68
N TYR A 287 -0.25 14.34 5.98
CA TYR A 287 -0.50 15.39 6.97
C TYR A 287 0.40 15.16 8.18
N LEU A 288 1.16 16.17 8.60
CA LEU A 288 1.87 16.11 9.86
C LEU A 288 1.02 16.73 10.98
N TYR A 289 0.77 15.98 12.04
CA TYR A 289 0.12 16.48 13.26
C TYR A 289 1.10 16.48 14.44
N ARG A 290 1.05 17.52 15.27
CA ARG A 290 1.63 17.53 16.62
C ARG A 290 0.51 17.26 17.62
N TYR A 291 0.69 16.21 18.42
CA TYR A 291 -0.19 15.87 19.53
C TYR A 291 0.47 16.22 20.87
N LYS A 292 -0.31 16.79 21.77
CA LYS A 292 0.10 17.19 23.13
C LYS A 292 -1.01 16.81 24.12
N VAL A 293 -0.63 16.26 25.28
CA VAL A 293 -1.60 16.01 26.36
C VAL A 293 -1.85 17.31 27.12
N LYS A 294 -3.12 17.67 27.29
CA LYS A 294 -3.58 18.80 28.12
C LYS A 294 -4.77 18.35 28.97
N ASN A 295 -4.65 18.47 30.29
CA ASN A 295 -5.69 18.06 31.25
C ASN A 295 -6.18 16.60 31.05
N GLY A 296 -5.26 15.68 30.73
CA GLY A 296 -5.57 14.27 30.43
C GLY A 296 -6.18 14.01 29.04
N ALA A 297 -6.59 15.05 28.31
CA ALA A 297 -7.10 14.94 26.94
C ALA A 297 -5.97 15.13 25.92
N GLY A 298 -6.07 14.44 24.79
CA GLY A 298 -5.19 14.63 23.64
C GLY A 298 -5.63 15.80 22.77
N ASN A 299 -4.80 16.83 22.62
CA ASN A 299 -5.02 17.92 21.68
C ASN A 299 -4.09 17.75 20.46
N GLY A 300 -4.63 17.88 19.26
CA GLY A 300 -3.90 17.67 18.00
C GLY A 300 -3.95 18.90 17.09
N ARG A 301 -2.78 19.43 16.74
CA ARG A 301 -2.57 20.55 15.82
C ARG A 301 -1.99 20.04 14.49
N LEU A 302 -2.43 20.58 13.35
CA LEU A 302 -1.75 20.35 12.06
C LEU A 302 -0.46 21.20 12.04
N VAL A 303 0.67 20.60 11.68
CA VAL A 303 1.95 21.30 11.49
C VAL A 303 2.08 21.69 10.02
N GLY A 304 2.17 22.99 9.75
CA GLY A 304 2.19 23.53 8.39
C GLY A 304 0.98 23.12 7.54
N SER A 305 1.21 22.91 6.25
CA SER A 305 0.19 22.50 5.27
C SER A 305 0.18 20.98 5.04
N HIS A 306 -0.91 20.47 4.47
CA HIS A 306 -0.94 19.10 3.96
C HIS A 306 -0.26 19.01 2.58
N VAL A 307 0.49 17.94 2.32
CA VAL A 307 1.10 17.69 1.01
C VAL A 307 0.27 16.71 0.20
N ARG A 308 0.10 16.99 -1.10
CA ARG A 308 -0.55 16.08 -2.04
C ARG A 308 0.46 15.07 -2.58
N ILE A 309 0.14 13.79 -2.47
CA ILE A 309 0.91 12.67 -3.03
C ILE A 309 0.04 11.85 -3.98
N ASN A 310 0.62 10.87 -4.67
CA ASN A 310 -0.14 9.95 -5.51
C ASN A 310 0.47 8.55 -5.44
N LEU A 311 0.13 7.81 -4.39
CA LEU A 311 0.71 6.49 -4.15
C LEU A 311 0.19 5.41 -5.12
N ASN A 312 -0.89 5.68 -5.87
CA ASN A 312 -1.41 4.77 -6.90
C ASN A 312 -0.41 4.48 -8.02
N THR A 313 0.50 5.41 -8.32
CA THR A 313 1.53 5.23 -9.37
C THR A 313 2.69 4.35 -8.93
N LEU A 314 2.73 3.93 -7.66
CA LEU A 314 3.81 3.14 -7.06
C LEU A 314 3.47 1.64 -6.92
N GLY A 315 2.46 1.15 -7.65
CA GLY A 315 2.13 -0.28 -7.67
C GLY A 315 1.65 -0.87 -6.33
N ASN A 316 1.15 -0.01 -5.43
CA ASN A 316 0.77 -0.31 -4.05
C ASN A 316 1.91 -0.72 -3.08
N HIS A 317 3.16 -0.35 -3.38
CA HIS A 317 4.29 -0.45 -2.46
C HIS A 317 5.13 0.83 -2.45
N ALA A 318 5.63 1.24 -1.28
CA ALA A 318 6.63 2.30 -1.18
C ALA A 318 7.47 2.19 0.10
N ARG A 319 8.74 2.57 0.00
CA ARG A 319 9.62 2.90 1.13
C ARG A 319 9.31 4.33 1.58
N PHE A 320 9.07 4.54 2.87
CA PHE A 320 8.91 5.85 3.48
C PHE A 320 10.11 6.14 4.36
N SER A 321 10.59 7.39 4.33
CA SER A 321 11.58 7.90 5.28
C SER A 321 11.05 9.15 5.96
N ILE A 322 11.06 9.17 7.29
CA ILE A 322 10.75 10.35 8.11
C ILE A 322 12.06 10.81 8.74
N ARG A 323 12.52 11.99 8.38
CA ARG A 323 13.75 12.58 8.91
C ARG A 323 13.40 13.71 9.86
N VAL A 324 14.06 13.76 11.00
CA VAL A 324 13.75 14.68 12.10
C VAL A 324 15.03 15.32 12.62
N ASP A 325 15.02 16.65 12.79
CA ASP A 325 15.93 17.38 13.68
C ASP A 325 15.14 17.85 14.91
N ARG A 326 15.42 17.23 16.05
CA ARG A 326 14.74 17.50 17.34
C ARG A 326 15.16 18.81 18.01
N LYS A 327 16.26 19.44 17.59
CA LYS A 327 16.66 20.77 18.09
C LYS A 327 15.95 21.89 17.33
N LYS A 328 15.68 21.68 16.04
CA LYS A 328 14.92 22.62 15.19
C LYS A 328 13.40 22.38 15.16
N ASN A 329 12.91 21.28 15.75
CA ASN A 329 11.55 20.77 15.56
C ASN A 329 11.16 20.65 14.08
N SER A 330 12.10 20.11 13.30
CA SER A 330 12.08 20.10 11.84
C SER A 330 11.90 18.68 11.32
N ILE A 331 10.95 18.46 10.41
CA ILE A 331 10.53 17.14 9.92
C ILE A 331 10.46 17.16 8.40
N ALA A 332 11.05 16.17 7.73
CA ALA A 332 10.91 15.97 6.30
C ALA A 332 10.44 14.55 5.94
N LEU A 333 9.60 14.46 4.91
CA LEU A 333 9.07 13.21 4.36
C LEU A 333 9.70 12.89 3.02
N PHE A 334 10.13 11.63 2.88
CA PHE A 334 10.58 11.05 1.62
C PHE A 334 9.76 9.80 1.29
N VAL A 335 9.51 9.57 0.00
CA VAL A 335 8.85 8.36 -0.52
C VAL A 335 9.71 7.81 -1.65
N ASN A 336 10.17 6.56 -1.53
CA ASN A 336 11.19 5.93 -2.37
C ASN A 336 12.46 6.81 -2.49
N GLU A 337 12.92 7.37 -1.36
CA GLU A 337 14.00 8.37 -1.25
C GLU A 337 13.80 9.67 -2.08
N LYS A 338 12.62 9.91 -2.68
CA LYS A 338 12.26 11.21 -3.26
C LYS A 338 11.77 12.14 -2.16
N PHE A 339 12.32 13.35 -2.07
CA PHE A 339 11.81 14.41 -1.19
C PHE A 339 10.36 14.77 -1.57
N ILE A 340 9.47 14.79 -0.57
CA ILE A 340 8.04 15.10 -0.75
C ILE A 340 7.68 16.43 -0.09
N GLU A 341 8.05 16.62 1.17
CA GLU A 341 7.67 17.82 1.95
C GLU A 341 8.60 18.03 3.15
N HIS A 342 8.69 19.29 3.60
CA HIS A 342 9.37 19.71 4.83
C HIS A 342 8.45 20.59 5.69
N TRP A 343 8.44 20.32 6.99
CA TRP A 343 7.68 21.08 8.00
C TRP A 343 8.59 21.48 9.17
N ASP A 344 8.51 22.74 9.59
CA ASP A 344 9.05 23.21 10.88
C ASP A 344 7.89 23.48 11.85
N ASP A 345 7.88 22.85 13.02
CA ASP A 345 6.86 23.12 14.05
C ASP A 345 7.20 24.38 14.86
N ALA A 346 6.94 25.54 14.25
CA ALA A 346 7.27 26.86 14.78
C ALA A 346 6.72 27.14 16.20
N GLN A 347 5.71 26.40 16.68
CA GLN A 347 5.22 26.54 18.06
C GLN A 347 6.18 25.97 19.11
N ASN A 348 7.17 25.15 18.71
CA ASN A 348 8.27 24.64 19.54
C ASN A 348 7.84 24.02 20.88
N ASP A 349 6.65 23.40 20.91
CA ASP A 349 6.19 22.64 22.08
C ASP A 349 7.23 21.57 22.44
N PRO A 350 7.76 21.53 23.68
CA PRO A 350 8.68 20.48 24.09
C PRO A 350 7.99 19.11 24.08
N LEU A 351 8.73 18.08 23.69
CA LEU A 351 8.34 16.68 23.87
C LEU A 351 8.87 16.19 25.23
N PRO A 352 8.10 15.40 25.99
CA PRO A 352 8.59 14.72 27.19
C PRO A 352 9.83 13.84 26.94
N ASN A 353 10.57 13.50 28.00
CA ASN A 353 11.72 12.58 27.90
C ASN A 353 11.30 11.14 27.56
N GLU A 354 10.01 10.85 27.69
CA GLU A 354 9.32 9.59 27.47
C GLU A 354 8.88 9.44 26.01
N SER A 355 8.84 10.55 25.24
CA SER A 355 8.46 10.61 23.82
C SER A 355 9.55 10.02 22.92
N LYS A 356 9.81 8.72 23.06
CA LYS A 356 10.86 7.96 22.36
C LYS A 356 10.32 6.84 21.46
N GLY A 357 9.01 6.65 21.42
CA GLY A 357 8.38 5.57 20.67
C GLY A 357 8.18 5.85 19.18
N LEU A 358 8.04 4.76 18.42
CA LEU A 358 7.47 4.71 17.07
C LEU A 358 6.25 3.78 17.10
N MET A 359 5.13 4.18 16.49
CA MET A 359 3.91 3.39 16.41
C MET A 359 3.21 3.55 15.07
N PHE A 360 2.75 2.44 14.53
CA PHE A 360 1.93 2.36 13.33
C PHE A 360 0.49 2.01 13.70
N THR A 361 -0.47 2.79 13.22
CA THR A 361 -1.91 2.51 13.33
C THR A 361 -2.52 2.46 11.92
N THR A 362 -3.07 1.32 11.52
CA THR A 362 -3.92 1.31 10.30
C THR A 362 -5.30 1.88 10.64
N MET A 363 -5.76 2.79 9.79
CA MET A 363 -7.08 3.41 9.88
C MET A 363 -8.08 2.78 8.89
N SER A 364 -7.66 1.79 8.11
CA SER A 364 -8.50 1.02 7.18
C SER A 364 -8.54 -0.47 7.53
N SER A 365 -9.56 -1.18 7.04
CA SER A 365 -9.63 -2.64 7.07
C SER A 365 -9.19 -3.29 5.74
N ASN A 366 -8.41 -2.57 4.94
CA ASN A 366 -7.67 -3.18 3.84
C ASN A 366 -6.37 -3.79 4.40
N PRO A 367 -5.92 -4.95 3.90
CA PRO A 367 -4.58 -5.47 4.20
C PRO A 367 -3.46 -4.45 3.93
N VAL A 368 -2.63 -4.24 4.96
CA VAL A 368 -1.38 -3.46 4.93
C VAL A 368 -0.28 -4.28 5.59
N THR A 369 0.93 -4.21 5.02
CA THR A 369 2.14 -4.87 5.54
C THR A 369 3.28 -3.88 5.74
N LEU A 370 4.03 -4.03 6.83
CA LEU A 370 5.20 -3.21 7.17
C LEU A 370 6.45 -4.08 7.32
N SER A 371 7.52 -3.75 6.60
CA SER A 371 8.82 -4.45 6.66
C SER A 371 9.97 -3.44 6.65
N GLN A 372 11.20 -3.89 6.92
CA GLN A 372 12.41 -3.05 6.92
C GLN A 372 12.27 -1.77 7.77
N ILE A 373 11.73 -1.92 8.99
CA ILE A 373 11.59 -0.82 9.93
C ILE A 373 12.97 -0.53 10.53
N GLY A 374 13.57 0.55 10.06
CA GLY A 374 14.89 1.04 10.47
C GLY A 374 14.78 2.31 11.33
N LEU A 375 15.76 2.50 12.20
CA LEU A 375 16.03 3.77 12.88
C LEU A 375 17.53 4.02 12.87
N SER A 376 17.96 5.17 12.36
CA SER A 376 19.36 5.57 12.33
C SER A 376 19.58 7.03 12.72
N GLU A 377 20.81 7.33 13.14
CA GLU A 377 21.29 8.71 13.28
C GLU A 377 21.66 9.26 11.90
N TRP A 378 21.25 10.49 11.59
CA TRP A 378 21.52 11.14 10.29
C TRP A 378 22.08 12.56 10.45
N ASN A 379 22.58 13.17 9.38
CA ASN A 379 23.41 14.38 9.50
C ASN A 379 22.68 15.70 9.79
N GLY A 380 21.34 15.73 9.78
CA GLY A 380 20.55 16.94 10.06
C GLY A 380 20.43 17.95 8.90
N LYS A 381 20.92 17.65 7.70
CA LYS A 381 20.73 18.47 6.48
C LYS A 381 19.39 18.13 5.79
N ILE A 382 18.29 18.76 6.18
CA ILE A 382 17.07 18.68 5.32
C ILE A 382 17.39 19.39 3.99
N PRO A 383 17.02 18.83 2.81
CA PRO A 383 17.15 19.51 1.53
C PRO A 383 16.31 20.80 1.45
N GLY A 384 16.91 21.91 1.88
CA GLY A 384 16.23 23.20 2.01
C GLY A 384 16.08 23.94 0.69
N GLY A 385 14.94 23.77 0.02
CA GLY A 385 14.43 24.59 -1.11
C GLY A 385 15.18 24.47 -2.45
N ASN A 386 16.50 24.33 -2.43
CA ASN A 386 17.34 24.31 -3.62
C ASN A 386 17.45 22.90 -4.21
N ASN A 387 16.47 22.56 -5.05
CA ASN A 387 16.62 21.67 -6.22
C ASN A 387 17.51 20.43 -6.02
N VAL A 388 17.04 19.47 -5.23
CA VAL A 388 17.30 18.04 -5.52
C VAL A 388 16.50 17.67 -6.78
N THR A 389 16.85 18.28 -7.92
CA THR A 389 16.16 18.05 -9.19
C THR A 389 16.47 16.63 -9.67
N GLU A 390 15.47 15.76 -9.56
CA GLU A 390 15.50 14.43 -10.18
C GLU A 390 15.73 14.60 -11.70
N GLN A 391 16.97 14.34 -12.12
CA GLN A 391 17.45 14.33 -13.51
C GLN A 391 17.28 15.67 -14.28
N GLN A 392 18.27 16.55 -14.14
CA GLN A 392 18.56 17.52 -15.21
C GLN A 392 19.40 16.85 -16.31
N GLY A 393 18.74 16.41 -17.37
CA GLY A 393 19.38 15.98 -18.62
C GLY A 393 19.92 14.54 -18.65
N ASN A 394 20.87 14.30 -19.54
CA ASN A 394 21.32 12.97 -19.97
C ASN A 394 22.36 12.29 -19.02
N GLN A 395 22.39 12.66 -17.75
CA GLN A 395 23.36 12.19 -16.75
C GLN A 395 22.71 11.41 -15.62
N ASP A 396 23.35 10.31 -15.23
CA ASP A 396 23.00 9.57 -14.02
C ASP A 396 23.24 10.46 -12.79
N PHE A 397 22.51 10.20 -11.70
CA PHE A 397 22.47 11.06 -10.51
C PHE A 397 22.58 10.22 -9.25
N ILE A 398 23.49 10.61 -8.34
CA ILE A 398 23.68 10.03 -7.01
C ILE A 398 23.12 10.98 -5.94
N LEU A 399 22.30 10.45 -5.04
CA LEU A 399 22.01 11.03 -3.73
C LEU A 399 22.87 10.33 -2.68
N PHE A 400 23.56 11.11 -1.84
CA PHE A 400 24.42 10.59 -0.80
C PHE A 400 23.68 10.48 0.56
N ALA A 401 24.22 9.68 1.48
CA ALA A 401 23.74 9.54 2.86
C ALA A 401 23.92 10.82 3.71
N ASN A 402 24.66 11.80 3.18
CA ASN A 402 24.77 13.14 3.75
C ASN A 402 23.85 14.17 3.03
N GLU A 403 22.99 13.72 2.14
CA GLU A 403 21.99 14.52 1.39
C GLU A 403 22.56 15.59 0.44
N ASP A 404 23.87 15.59 0.23
CA ASP A 404 24.46 16.19 -0.97
C ASP A 404 24.17 15.29 -2.20
N SER A 405 24.46 15.76 -3.41
CA SER A 405 24.22 15.00 -4.65
C SER A 405 25.25 15.28 -5.75
N MET A 406 25.33 14.39 -6.74
CA MET A 406 26.29 14.48 -7.85
C MET A 406 25.68 13.89 -9.14
N SER A 407 25.89 14.57 -10.26
CA SER A 407 25.54 14.09 -11.61
C SER A 407 26.78 13.61 -12.37
N GLY A 408 26.59 12.63 -13.26
CA GLY A 408 27.67 11.99 -14.02
C GLY A 408 27.18 10.77 -14.77
N LYS A 409 27.92 9.66 -14.66
CA LYS A 409 27.59 8.38 -15.31
C LYS A 409 28.09 7.21 -14.47
N LEU A 410 27.24 6.22 -14.26
CA LEU A 410 27.60 4.98 -13.58
C LEU A 410 28.42 4.07 -14.51
N ILE A 411 29.65 3.71 -14.10
CA ILE A 411 30.55 2.86 -14.88
C ILE A 411 30.58 1.42 -14.37
N GLY A 412 30.60 1.24 -13.05
CA GLY A 412 30.71 -0.09 -12.47
C GLY A 412 30.57 -0.08 -10.95
N ILE A 413 30.44 -1.27 -10.37
CA ILE A 413 30.37 -1.51 -8.93
C ILE A 413 31.20 -2.76 -8.62
N ALA A 414 32.18 -2.64 -7.73
CA ALA A 414 33.06 -3.71 -7.29
C ALA A 414 33.61 -3.37 -5.88
N GLU A 415 33.97 -4.39 -5.08
CA GLU A 415 34.66 -4.21 -3.79
C GLU A 415 34.00 -3.20 -2.83
N GLY A 416 32.67 -3.18 -2.79
CA GLY A 416 31.90 -2.23 -1.95
C GLY A 416 31.93 -0.78 -2.43
N LYS A 417 32.44 -0.50 -3.62
CA LYS A 417 32.58 0.83 -4.22
C LYS A 417 31.88 0.92 -5.58
N MET A 418 31.39 2.12 -5.89
CA MET A 418 30.80 2.51 -7.15
C MET A 418 31.78 3.40 -7.93
N THR A 419 32.12 3.03 -9.15
CA THR A 419 32.92 3.86 -10.06
C THR A 419 31.98 4.78 -10.83
N PHE A 420 32.07 6.08 -10.54
CA PHE A 420 31.22 7.11 -11.14
C PHE A 420 32.06 8.10 -11.96
N GLU A 421 31.70 8.29 -13.23
CA GLU A 421 32.40 9.15 -14.19
C GLU A 421 31.76 10.54 -14.20
N THR A 422 32.53 11.55 -13.83
CA THR A 422 32.18 12.98 -13.93
C THR A 422 32.95 13.61 -15.10
N PRO A 423 32.64 14.85 -15.54
CA PRO A 423 33.41 15.54 -16.57
C PRO A 423 34.90 15.75 -16.25
N PHE A 424 35.31 15.58 -14.97
CA PHE A 424 36.67 15.84 -14.50
C PHE A 424 37.44 14.58 -14.09
N ALA A 425 36.75 13.57 -13.54
CA ALA A 425 37.39 12.36 -13.01
C ALA A 425 36.43 11.16 -12.89
N LYS A 426 37.00 9.95 -12.88
CA LYS A 426 36.34 8.72 -12.40
C LYS A 426 36.58 8.58 -10.91
N LEU A 427 35.50 8.60 -10.13
CA LEU A 427 35.52 8.64 -8.67
C LEU A 427 35.10 7.27 -8.10
N PRO A 428 35.92 6.63 -7.24
CA PRO A 428 35.54 5.41 -6.52
C PRO A 428 34.80 5.77 -5.22
N ILE A 429 33.47 5.72 -5.25
CA ILE A 429 32.59 6.13 -4.14
C ILE A 429 32.18 4.90 -3.31
N PRO A 430 32.44 4.84 -1.99
CA PRO A 430 31.94 3.74 -1.15
C PRO A 430 30.40 3.66 -1.17
N LEU A 431 29.85 2.46 -1.35
CA LEU A 431 28.38 2.25 -1.45
C LEU A 431 27.63 2.69 -0.18
N GLU A 432 28.27 2.58 0.98
CA GLU A 432 27.77 3.06 2.27
C GLU A 432 27.47 4.57 2.30
N ASN A 433 28.07 5.36 1.41
CA ASN A 433 27.80 6.78 1.28
C ASN A 433 26.63 7.09 0.34
N ILE A 434 26.01 6.09 -0.31
CA ILE A 434 25.00 6.27 -1.36
C ILE A 434 23.63 5.78 -0.90
N THR A 435 22.64 6.68 -0.81
CA THR A 435 21.25 6.31 -0.50
C THR A 435 20.47 5.92 -1.75
N ARG A 436 20.67 6.59 -2.89
CA ARG A 436 19.97 6.30 -4.15
C ARG A 436 20.76 6.74 -5.37
N VAL A 437 20.67 5.97 -6.44
CA VAL A 437 21.10 6.33 -7.79
C VAL A 437 19.90 6.34 -8.73
N ASN A 438 19.81 7.37 -9.58
CA ASN A 438 18.84 7.48 -10.69
C ASN A 438 19.60 7.40 -12.02
N LEU A 439 19.19 6.51 -12.91
CA LEU A 439 19.84 6.33 -14.22
C LEU A 439 19.12 7.13 -15.30
N ALA A 440 19.83 8.00 -16.02
CA ALA A 440 19.20 8.85 -17.05
C ALA A 440 18.80 8.07 -18.31
N LYS A 441 19.47 6.96 -18.59
CA LYS A 441 19.20 6.10 -19.76
C LYS A 441 18.56 4.77 -19.35
N SER A 442 17.43 4.86 -18.66
CA SER A 442 16.55 3.71 -18.43
C SER A 442 15.67 3.45 -19.66
N THR A 443 16.05 2.47 -20.49
CA THR A 443 15.31 2.09 -21.69
C THR A 443 14.15 1.16 -21.32
N THR A 444 12.91 1.60 -21.57
CA THR A 444 11.75 0.71 -21.56
C THR A 444 11.78 -0.16 -22.82
N GLU A 445 12.26 -1.38 -22.71
CA GLU A 445 12.16 -2.38 -23.78
C GLU A 445 10.71 -2.92 -23.86
N PRO A 446 10.13 -3.08 -25.06
CA PRO A 446 8.76 -3.56 -25.20
C PRO A 446 8.65 -4.99 -24.67
N LEU A 447 7.71 -5.20 -23.75
CA LEU A 447 7.36 -6.53 -23.25
C LEU A 447 6.68 -7.34 -24.38
N PRO A 448 7.08 -8.61 -24.63
CA PRO A 448 6.41 -9.49 -25.58
C PRO A 448 4.90 -9.63 -25.35
N ALA A 449 4.15 -9.97 -26.41
CA ALA A 449 2.75 -10.34 -26.27
C ALA A 449 2.59 -11.55 -25.33
N ARG A 450 1.52 -11.56 -24.51
CA ARG A 450 1.25 -12.57 -23.46
C ARG A 450 2.26 -12.57 -22.29
N THR A 451 3.06 -11.53 -22.08
CA THR A 451 3.77 -11.35 -20.80
C THR A 451 2.79 -11.23 -19.63
N ILE A 452 3.12 -11.89 -18.53
CA ILE A 452 2.46 -11.70 -17.24
C ILE A 452 3.23 -10.69 -16.39
N ARG A 453 2.54 -10.13 -15.38
CA ARG A 453 3.18 -9.45 -14.25
C ARG A 453 2.96 -10.27 -12.97
N ALA A 454 4.05 -10.76 -12.39
CA ALA A 454 4.05 -11.53 -11.16
C ALA A 454 4.34 -10.59 -9.97
N VAL A 455 3.35 -10.40 -9.10
CA VAL A 455 3.43 -9.51 -7.93
C VAL A 455 3.98 -10.29 -6.74
N MET A 456 5.00 -9.77 -6.06
CA MET A 456 5.64 -10.44 -4.93
C MET A 456 4.92 -10.14 -3.61
N ARG A 457 5.01 -11.08 -2.66
CA ARG A 457 4.50 -10.94 -1.30
C ARG A 457 5.32 -9.92 -0.50
N ASN A 458 4.75 -9.46 0.60
CA ASN A 458 5.41 -8.66 1.65
C ASN A 458 6.05 -7.35 1.15
N GLY A 459 5.67 -6.85 -0.04
CA GLY A 459 6.24 -5.66 -0.66
C GLY A 459 7.58 -5.86 -1.37
N LEU A 460 8.03 -7.10 -1.61
CA LEU A 460 9.33 -7.37 -2.24
C LEU A 460 9.47 -6.83 -3.67
N GLY A 461 8.35 -6.59 -4.37
CA GLY A 461 8.29 -5.94 -5.68
C GLY A 461 7.33 -6.60 -6.67
N SER A 462 7.67 -6.53 -7.95
CA SER A 462 7.04 -7.28 -9.04
C SER A 462 8.04 -7.53 -10.16
N ILE A 463 7.80 -8.57 -10.97
CA ILE A 463 8.54 -8.81 -12.22
C ILE A 463 7.58 -9.17 -13.34
N SER A 464 7.86 -8.66 -14.54
CA SER A 464 7.09 -8.91 -15.74
C SER A 464 7.94 -9.64 -16.78
N GLY A 465 7.33 -10.64 -17.42
CA GLY A 465 8.01 -11.50 -18.39
C GLY A 465 7.06 -12.48 -19.07
N GLU A 466 7.53 -13.07 -20.16
CA GLU A 466 6.93 -14.25 -20.78
C GLU A 466 7.04 -15.43 -19.80
N LEU A 467 5.92 -16.12 -19.54
CA LEU A 467 5.91 -17.29 -18.66
C LEU A 467 6.38 -18.52 -19.45
N VAL A 468 7.55 -19.05 -19.10
CA VAL A 468 8.19 -20.17 -19.81
C VAL A 468 7.71 -21.51 -19.24
N ARG A 469 7.75 -21.67 -17.91
CA ARG A 469 7.47 -22.93 -17.20
C ARG A 469 7.09 -22.68 -15.75
N TRP A 470 6.27 -23.55 -15.16
CA TRP A 470 6.04 -23.57 -13.70
C TRP A 470 5.84 -25.00 -13.21
N GLU A 471 6.73 -25.46 -12.33
CA GLU A 471 6.75 -26.80 -11.76
C GLU A 471 7.58 -26.78 -10.46
N ASP A 472 7.47 -27.79 -9.61
CA ASP A 472 8.36 -28.04 -8.47
C ASP A 472 8.62 -26.82 -7.55
N GLY A 473 7.58 -25.99 -7.36
CA GLY A 473 7.67 -24.77 -6.53
C GLY A 473 8.49 -23.64 -7.17
N ARG A 474 8.71 -23.67 -8.49
CA ARG A 474 9.42 -22.64 -9.26
C ARG A 474 8.63 -22.14 -10.47
N ILE A 475 8.84 -20.88 -10.81
CA ILE A 475 8.30 -20.19 -11.99
C ILE A 475 9.48 -19.63 -12.79
N SER A 476 9.58 -20.00 -14.07
CA SER A 476 10.61 -19.49 -14.98
C SER A 476 10.01 -18.43 -15.91
N LEU A 477 10.59 -17.23 -15.87
CA LEU A 477 10.17 -16.07 -16.67
C LEU A 477 11.29 -15.62 -17.60
N LYS A 478 10.93 -15.16 -18.78
CA LYS A 478 11.83 -14.55 -19.75
C LYS A 478 11.45 -13.09 -19.98
N SER A 479 12.40 -12.18 -19.81
CA SER A 479 12.16 -10.73 -19.85
C SER A 479 13.31 -9.99 -20.53
N PRO A 480 13.04 -8.95 -21.34
CA PRO A 480 14.10 -8.14 -21.94
C PRO A 480 15.08 -7.56 -20.91
N TYR A 481 14.64 -7.34 -19.67
CA TYR A 481 15.41 -6.68 -18.62
C TYR A 481 16.41 -7.58 -17.87
N PHE A 482 16.13 -8.89 -17.80
CA PHE A 482 16.89 -9.85 -16.99
C PHE A 482 17.20 -11.19 -17.68
N GLY A 483 16.88 -11.34 -18.97
CA GLY A 483 17.03 -12.62 -19.68
C GLY A 483 16.00 -13.64 -19.24
N GLU A 484 16.39 -14.91 -19.17
CA GLU A 484 15.56 -15.98 -18.58
C GLU A 484 16.04 -16.27 -17.16
N ALA A 485 15.11 -16.28 -16.20
CA ALA A 485 15.38 -16.49 -14.78
C ALA A 485 14.29 -17.32 -14.11
N SER A 486 14.68 -18.14 -13.12
CA SER A 486 13.77 -19.03 -12.40
C SER A 486 13.66 -18.61 -10.94
N PHE A 487 12.44 -18.38 -10.45
CA PHE A 487 12.12 -17.85 -9.14
C PHE A 487 11.32 -18.87 -8.32
N MET A 488 11.44 -18.89 -6.99
CA MET A 488 10.55 -19.68 -6.13
C MET A 488 9.12 -19.16 -6.20
N ASP A 489 8.13 -20.04 -6.37
CA ASP A 489 6.73 -19.64 -6.56
C ASP A 489 6.06 -19.13 -5.27
N SER A 490 6.65 -19.44 -4.11
CA SER A 490 6.19 -19.00 -2.80
C SER A 490 6.32 -17.49 -2.58
N ILE A 491 7.26 -16.82 -3.27
CA ILE A 491 7.39 -15.35 -3.17
C ILE A 491 6.29 -14.58 -3.90
N PHE A 492 5.51 -15.21 -4.79
CA PHE A 492 4.47 -14.48 -5.55
C PHE A 492 3.13 -14.51 -4.83
N GLN A 493 2.52 -13.33 -4.70
CA GLN A 493 1.15 -13.16 -4.23
C GLN A 493 0.15 -13.45 -5.34
N SER A 494 0.41 -12.98 -6.56
CA SER A 494 -0.52 -13.09 -7.67
C SER A 494 0.15 -12.89 -9.03
N ILE A 495 -0.55 -13.35 -10.07
CA ILE A 495 -0.17 -13.20 -11.48
C ILE A 495 -1.26 -12.38 -12.18
N GLU A 496 -0.85 -11.32 -12.86
CA GLU A 496 -1.71 -10.43 -13.65
C GLU A 496 -1.46 -10.68 -15.15
N PHE A 497 -2.53 -10.86 -15.93
CA PHE A 497 -2.48 -11.15 -17.36
C PHE A 497 -3.00 -9.94 -18.15
N ASP A 498 -2.39 -9.68 -19.31
CA ASP A 498 -2.64 -8.48 -20.13
C ASP A 498 -2.59 -7.15 -19.35
N SER A 499 -1.78 -7.12 -18.30
CA SER A 499 -1.34 -5.89 -17.68
C SER A 499 -0.47 -5.14 -18.70
N LYS A 500 -1.09 -4.25 -19.48
CA LYS A 500 -0.36 -3.11 -20.03
C LYS A 500 0.50 -2.52 -18.91
N PRO A 501 1.76 -2.12 -19.15
CA PRO A 501 2.47 -1.24 -18.23
C PRO A 501 1.55 -0.08 -17.86
N LEU A 502 1.66 0.43 -16.62
CA LEU A 502 0.84 1.55 -16.15
C LEU A 502 1.16 2.81 -16.95
N GLU A 503 0.55 2.94 -18.13
CA GLU A 503 0.44 4.19 -18.87
C GLU A 503 -0.13 5.20 -17.89
N THR A 504 0.65 6.24 -17.59
CA THR A 504 0.16 7.42 -16.89
C THR A 504 -0.91 8.04 -17.78
N SER A 505 -2.15 7.65 -17.52
CA SER A 505 -3.29 7.94 -18.36
C SER A 505 -3.39 9.45 -18.53
N ARG A 506 -2.99 9.91 -19.72
CA ARG A 506 -2.90 11.35 -20.03
C ARG A 506 -4.27 11.94 -19.78
N LEU A 507 -4.39 12.71 -18.70
CA LEU A 507 -5.60 13.43 -18.36
C LEU A 507 -5.93 14.28 -19.59
N ARG A 508 -7.04 13.95 -20.28
CA ARG A 508 -7.61 14.89 -21.23
C ARG A 508 -7.85 16.19 -20.45
N PRO A 509 -7.35 17.35 -20.91
CA PRO A 509 -7.75 18.61 -20.30
C PRO A 509 -9.28 18.68 -20.33
N PRO A 510 -9.93 19.25 -19.30
CA PRO A 510 -11.38 19.25 -19.21
C PRO A 510 -11.96 19.93 -20.45
N THR A 511 -12.67 19.17 -21.27
CA THR A 511 -13.37 19.70 -22.44
C THR A 511 -14.43 20.67 -21.96
N THR A 512 -14.29 21.94 -22.32
CA THR A 512 -15.29 22.98 -22.11
C THR A 512 -16.57 22.61 -22.88
N GLN A 513 -17.51 21.96 -22.20
CA GLN A 513 -18.84 21.69 -22.73
C GLN A 513 -19.64 23.00 -22.77
N SER A 514 -19.63 23.64 -23.94
CA SER A 514 -20.56 24.71 -24.29
C SER A 514 -21.98 24.13 -24.40
N ASN A 515 -22.77 24.19 -23.33
CA ASN A 515 -24.19 23.89 -23.38
C ASN A 515 -24.94 25.06 -24.05
N PRO A 516 -25.67 24.85 -25.16
CA PRO A 516 -26.56 25.87 -25.72
C PRO A 516 -27.82 26.01 -24.84
N ALA A 517 -28.15 27.24 -24.46
CA ALA A 517 -29.36 27.53 -23.69
C ALA A 517 -30.57 27.80 -24.62
N PRO A 518 -31.73 27.12 -24.43
CA PRO A 518 -33.00 27.54 -25.02
C PRO A 518 -33.65 28.59 -24.10
N VAL A 519 -33.40 29.88 -24.34
CA VAL A 519 -34.04 30.96 -23.58
C VAL A 519 -35.49 31.13 -24.05
N ARG A 520 -36.46 31.00 -23.12
CA ARG A 520 -37.83 31.50 -23.31
C ARG A 520 -38.23 32.44 -22.18
N GLN A 521 -38.14 33.73 -22.48
CA GLN A 521 -38.94 34.84 -21.93
C GLN A 521 -39.26 34.84 -20.42
N GLN A 522 -38.67 35.80 -19.70
CA GLN A 522 -39.48 36.93 -19.23
C GLN A 522 -38.68 38.24 -19.33
N LEU A 523 -39.38 39.37 -19.30
CA LEU A 523 -38.91 40.70 -19.69
C LEU A 523 -38.83 41.65 -18.49
N ARG A 524 -38.19 42.81 -18.72
CA ARG A 524 -38.12 44.02 -17.85
C ARG A 524 -37.05 43.92 -16.74
N ASN A 525 -36.26 44.96 -16.44
CA ASN A 525 -36.24 46.35 -16.92
C ASN A 525 -34.86 46.77 -17.47
N ILE A 526 -34.81 47.88 -18.22
CA ILE A 526 -33.58 48.54 -18.69
C ILE A 526 -33.39 49.83 -17.91
N GLN A 527 -32.22 50.04 -17.28
CA GLN A 527 -31.69 51.40 -17.09
C GLN A 527 -30.17 51.42 -16.90
N LEU A 528 -29.51 52.00 -17.90
CA LEU A 528 -28.18 52.65 -17.91
C LEU A 528 -28.47 54.09 -18.42
N PRO A 529 -27.61 55.12 -18.24
CA PRO A 529 -26.14 55.11 -18.10
C PRO A 529 -25.70 55.87 -16.80
N GLN A 530 -24.50 56.41 -16.54
CA GLN A 530 -23.39 56.92 -17.38
C GLN A 530 -21.97 56.65 -16.84
N ILE A 531 -21.03 56.87 -17.76
CA ILE A 531 -19.58 57.04 -17.55
C ILE A 531 -19.34 58.46 -17.00
N GLU A 532 -18.33 58.63 -16.14
CA GLU A 532 -17.67 59.93 -15.97
C GLU A 532 -16.15 59.74 -15.83
N LEU A 533 -15.37 60.72 -16.30
CA LEU A 533 -13.94 60.54 -16.60
C LEU A 533 -13.13 61.82 -16.31
N GLN A 534 -12.84 62.05 -15.02
CA GLN A 534 -11.95 63.11 -14.50
C GLN A 534 -11.26 62.59 -13.23
N GLN A 535 -10.02 62.97 -12.87
CA GLN A 535 -9.00 63.78 -13.56
C GLN A 535 -7.61 63.36 -13.03
N LEU A 536 -6.52 63.71 -13.73
CA LEU A 536 -5.19 63.76 -13.10
C LEU A 536 -5.05 65.09 -12.37
N GLU A 537 -4.62 65.08 -11.11
CA GLU A 537 -3.63 66.05 -10.62
C GLU A 537 -2.95 65.56 -9.33
N ARG A 538 -1.60 65.66 -9.31
CA ARG A 538 -0.67 65.45 -8.19
C ARG A 538 -0.35 64.00 -7.80
#